data_AF-A0A2H1EJP1-F1
#
_entry.id   AF-A0A2H1EJP1-F1
#
_cell.length_a   1.000
_cell.length_b   1.000
_cell.length_c   1.000
_cell.angle_alpha   90.00
_cell.angle_beta   90.00
_cell.angle_gamma   90.00
#
_symmetry.space_group_name_H-M   'P 1'
#
loop_
_entity.id
_entity.type
_entity.pdbx_description
1 polymer ?
#
loop_
_entity_poly.entity_id
_entity_poly.type
_entity_poly.pdbx_seq_one_letter_code
_entity_poly.pdbx_strand_id
1 'polypeptide(L)'
;MSISNTAIPLEIRRVIFEKFNDTNTRFTNDEILEILKGNGLDGSITIDDVEPFFNQLRDDGLIRQIAQNFTTNWYKLFDVVEKIKCNSCNKEVYLGKLEPRVCPNSECKATL
;
A
#
# COMPACT_ATOMS: atom_id res chain seq x y z
N MET A 1 1.52 -19.71 -2.88
CA MET A 1 2.57 -19.01 -3.64
C MET A 1 3.16 -17.99 -2.70
N SER A 2 4.44 -18.10 -2.36
CA SER A 2 5.08 -17.24 -1.37
C SER A 2 5.15 -15.81 -1.90
N ILE A 3 4.63 -14.85 -1.11
CA ILE A 3 4.74 -13.42 -1.43
C ILE A 3 6.23 -13.08 -1.36
N SER A 4 6.81 -12.67 -2.48
CA SER A 4 8.19 -12.19 -2.50
C SER A 4 8.26 -10.79 -1.86
N ASN A 5 9.30 -10.49 -1.07
CA ASN A 5 9.45 -9.20 -0.37
C ASN A 5 9.30 -7.97 -1.30
N THR A 6 9.63 -8.11 -2.59
CA THR A 6 9.45 -7.08 -3.62
C THR A 6 7.98 -6.77 -3.95
N ALA A 7 7.03 -7.58 -3.47
CA ALA A 7 5.59 -7.43 -3.71
C ALA A 7 4.81 -6.90 -2.50
N ILE A 8 5.45 -6.73 -1.33
CA ILE A 8 4.81 -6.18 -0.12
C ILE A 8 4.10 -4.85 -0.39
N PRO A 9 4.72 -3.81 -1.01
CA PRO A 9 4.03 -2.56 -1.28
C PRO A 9 2.85 -2.71 -2.25
N LEU A 10 2.91 -3.66 -3.20
CA LEU A 10 1.80 -3.94 -4.12
C LEU A 10 0.63 -4.62 -3.40
N GLU A 11 0.94 -5.55 -2.50
CA GLU A 11 -0.08 -6.22 -1.69
C GLU A 11 -0.71 -5.27 -0.67
N ILE A 12 0.06 -4.38 -0.03
CA ILE A 12 -0.50 -3.31 0.83
C ILE A 12 -1.50 -2.47 0.02
N ARG A 13 -1.08 -1.98 -1.14
CA ARG A 13 -1.93 -1.19 -2.06
C ARG A 13 -3.21 -1.94 -2.44
N ARG A 14 -3.10 -3.24 -2.71
CA ARG A 14 -4.22 -4.12 -3.02
C ARG A 14 -5.18 -4.28 -1.84
N VAL A 15 -4.67 -4.57 -0.65
CA VAL A 15 -5.48 -4.70 0.58
C VAL A 15 -6.20 -3.39 0.87
N ILE A 16 -5.50 -2.26 0.73
CA ILE A 16 -6.11 -0.93 0.88
C ILE A 16 -7.25 -0.75 -0.12
N PHE A 17 -7.06 -1.10 -1.39
CA PHE A 17 -8.12 -1.00 -2.40
C PHE A 17 -9.30 -1.96 -2.15
N GLU A 18 -9.05 -3.17 -1.66
CA GLU A 18 -10.11 -4.18 -1.47
C GLU A 18 -10.88 -3.99 -0.15
N LYS A 19 -10.22 -3.50 0.90
CA LYS A 19 -10.79 -3.41 2.27
C LYS A 19 -10.98 -1.98 2.77
N PHE A 20 -10.11 -1.06 2.34
CA PHE A 20 -10.00 0.28 2.91
C PHE A 20 -10.17 1.39 1.87
N ASN A 21 -10.79 1.12 0.72
CA ASN A 21 -11.02 2.08 -0.37
C ASN A 21 -12.13 3.10 -0.07
N ASP A 22 -12.18 3.56 1.17
CA ASP A 22 -13.14 4.53 1.64
C ASP A 22 -12.39 5.63 2.38
N THR A 23 -12.58 6.87 1.93
CA THR A 23 -11.89 8.05 2.47
C THR A 23 -12.35 8.42 3.86
N ASN A 24 -13.41 7.81 4.42
CA ASN A 24 -13.80 7.98 5.82
C ASN A 24 -13.21 6.91 6.72
N THR A 25 -12.89 5.75 6.17
CA THR A 25 -12.29 4.62 6.88
C THR A 25 -10.85 4.93 7.28
N ARG A 26 -10.53 4.57 8.52
CA ARG A 26 -9.17 4.61 9.07
C ARG A 26 -8.70 3.17 9.28
N PHE A 27 -7.41 2.95 9.12
CA PHE A 27 -6.80 1.63 9.29
C PHE A 27 -5.43 1.77 9.92
N THR A 28 -4.93 0.70 10.51
CA THR A 28 -3.57 0.65 11.06
C THR A 28 -2.64 -0.20 10.22
N ASN A 29 -1.35 0.05 10.37
CA ASN A 29 -0.31 -0.86 9.87
C ASN A 29 -0.47 -2.29 10.44
N ASP A 30 -0.91 -2.43 11.70
CA ASP A 30 -1.23 -3.74 12.30
C ASP A 30 -2.34 -4.47 11.53
N GLU A 31 -3.48 -3.82 11.28
CA GLU A 31 -4.59 -4.44 10.55
C GLU A 31 -4.17 -4.89 9.14
N ILE A 32 -3.42 -4.04 8.44
CA ILE A 32 -2.88 -4.38 7.12
C ILE A 32 -1.94 -5.58 7.22
N LEU A 33 -1.02 -5.58 8.20
CA LEU A 33 -0.06 -6.66 8.39
C LEU A 33 -0.75 -7.99 8.72
N GLU A 34 -1.78 -7.98 9.55
CA GLU A 34 -2.60 -9.17 9.85
C GLU A 34 -3.26 -9.73 8.59
N ILE A 35 -3.84 -8.86 7.75
CA ILE A 35 -4.46 -9.28 6.49
C ILE A 35 -3.40 -9.86 5.54
N LEU A 36 -2.23 -9.24 5.46
CA LEU A 36 -1.11 -9.73 4.64
C LEU A 36 -0.66 -11.12 5.10
N LYS A 37 -0.49 -11.33 6.42
CA LYS A 37 -0.15 -12.65 7.00
C LYS A 37 -1.22 -13.68 6.65
N GLY A 38 -2.50 -13.30 6.70
CA GLY A 38 -3.61 -14.14 6.24
C GLY A 38 -3.55 -14.51 4.75
N ASN A 39 -3.01 -13.63 3.90
CA ASN A 39 -2.82 -13.86 2.46
C ASN A 39 -1.59 -14.72 2.12
N GLY A 40 -0.80 -15.13 3.11
CA GLY A 40 0.42 -15.93 2.93
C GLY A 40 1.72 -15.12 2.94
N LEU A 41 1.71 -13.92 3.51
CA LEU A 41 2.93 -13.20 3.90
C LEU A 41 3.61 -13.92 5.06
N ASP A 42 4.95 -13.86 5.11
CA ASP A 42 5.72 -14.51 6.17
C ASP A 42 5.38 -13.92 7.55
N GLY A 43 5.09 -14.80 8.51
CA GLY A 43 4.70 -14.41 9.86
C GLY A 43 5.81 -13.68 10.64
N SER A 44 7.06 -13.80 10.19
CA SER A 44 8.23 -13.12 10.77
C SER A 44 8.31 -11.65 10.39
N ILE A 45 7.55 -11.20 9.39
CA ILE A 45 7.46 -9.78 9.02
C ILE A 45 6.82 -9.03 10.18
N THR A 46 7.50 -7.97 10.63
CA THR A 46 7.05 -7.08 11.69
C THR A 46 6.64 -5.72 11.15
N ILE A 47 6.12 -4.87 12.03
CA ILE A 47 5.76 -3.50 11.68
C ILE A 47 6.98 -2.70 11.22
N ASP A 48 8.15 -2.91 11.83
CA ASP A 48 9.41 -2.26 11.44
C ASP A 48 9.79 -2.58 9.98
N ASP A 49 9.62 -3.83 9.55
CA ASP A 49 9.91 -4.25 8.18
C ASP A 49 8.98 -3.58 7.15
N VAL A 50 7.73 -3.29 7.54
CA VAL A 50 6.73 -2.70 6.64
C VAL A 50 6.61 -1.19 6.74
N GLU A 51 7.12 -0.59 7.81
CA GLU A 51 7.20 0.85 8.03
C GLU A 51 7.77 1.63 6.82
N PRO A 52 8.90 1.23 6.20
CA PRO A 52 9.40 1.94 5.03
C PRO A 52 8.42 1.90 3.84
N PHE A 53 7.63 0.84 3.68
CA PHE A 53 6.62 0.77 2.62
C PHE A 53 5.44 1.72 2.91
N PHE A 54 4.97 1.80 4.15
CA PHE A 54 3.95 2.79 4.53
C PHE A 54 4.45 4.23 4.39
N ASN A 55 5.69 4.49 4.78
CA ASN A 55 6.32 5.79 4.56
C ASN A 55 6.38 6.14 3.08
N GLN A 56 6.70 5.19 2.20
CA GLN A 56 6.70 5.39 0.76
C GLN A 56 5.28 5.68 0.23
N LEU A 57 4.26 4.92 0.66
CA LEU A 57 2.85 5.16 0.29
C LEU A 57 2.35 6.53 0.75
N ARG A 58 2.86 7.01 1.89
CA ARG A 58 2.58 8.35 2.40
C ARG A 58 3.25 9.42 1.55
N ASP A 59 4.51 9.20 1.18
CA ASP A 59 5.29 10.13 0.35
C ASP A 59 4.72 10.23 -1.08
N ASP A 60 4.29 9.10 -1.65
CA ASP A 60 3.62 9.03 -2.95
C ASP A 60 2.25 9.73 -2.94
N GLY A 61 1.60 9.85 -1.76
CA GLY A 61 0.33 10.55 -1.57
C GLY A 61 -0.92 9.65 -1.49
N LEU A 62 -0.76 8.33 -1.35
CA LEU A 62 -1.88 7.39 -1.21
C LEU A 62 -2.56 7.53 0.16
N ILE A 63 -1.75 7.47 1.21
CA ILE A 63 -2.20 7.39 2.60
C ILE A 63 -1.68 8.59 3.39
N ARG A 64 -2.47 9.03 4.37
CA ARG A 64 -2.07 10.06 5.32
C ARG A 64 -2.06 9.46 6.72
N GLN A 65 -0.99 9.72 7.45
CA GLN A 65 -0.92 9.37 8.86
C GLN A 65 -1.77 10.38 9.64
N ILE A 66 -2.74 9.87 10.42
CA ILE A 66 -3.62 10.70 11.26
C ILE A 66 -3.23 10.66 12.73
N ALA A 67 -2.60 9.57 13.18
CA ALA A 67 -2.14 9.39 14.55
C ALA A 67 -1.04 8.31 14.61
N GLN A 68 -0.32 8.27 15.72
CA GLN A 68 0.64 7.23 16.06
C GLN A 68 0.52 6.90 17.54
N ASN A 69 0.66 5.64 17.90
CA ASN A 69 0.76 5.16 19.28
C ASN A 69 1.79 4.04 19.31
N PHE A 70 2.96 4.32 19.88
CA PHE A 70 4.14 3.45 19.82
C PHE A 70 4.48 3.06 18.37
N THR A 71 4.44 1.77 18.04
CA THR A 71 4.70 1.21 16.71
C THR A 71 3.46 1.22 15.82
N THR A 72 2.27 1.39 16.38
CA THR A 72 1.02 1.39 15.61
C THR A 72 0.74 2.79 15.07
N ASN A 73 0.66 2.90 13.76
CA ASN A 73 0.34 4.13 13.05
C ASN A 73 -1.07 4.03 12.47
N TRP A 74 -1.90 5.03 12.72
CA TRP A 74 -3.20 5.15 12.07
C TRP A 74 -3.06 5.93 10.78
N TYR A 75 -3.57 5.33 9.72
CA TYR A 75 -3.62 5.88 8.40
C TYR A 75 -5.06 6.08 7.94
N LYS A 76 -5.22 6.99 7.00
CA LYS A 76 -6.47 7.27 6.31
C LYS A 76 -6.14 7.55 4.85
N LEU A 77 -7.05 7.25 3.93
CA LEU A 77 -6.82 7.62 2.53
C LEU A 77 -6.92 9.12 2.32
N PHE A 78 -6.10 9.63 1.41
CA PHE A 78 -6.24 10.99 0.90
C PHE A 78 -7.46 11.12 -0.01
N ASP A 79 -7.59 10.20 -0.97
CA ASP A 79 -8.72 10.09 -1.89
C ASP A 79 -9.00 8.61 -2.18
N VAL A 80 -10.05 8.30 -2.93
CA VAL A 80 -10.33 6.91 -3.33
C VAL A 80 -9.18 6.39 -4.18
N VAL A 81 -8.84 5.11 -3.97
CA VAL A 81 -7.83 4.41 -4.73
C VAL A 81 -8.44 3.89 -6.01
N GLU A 82 -7.80 4.17 -7.13
CA GLU A 82 -8.19 3.68 -8.45
C GLU A 82 -7.25 2.57 -8.90
N LYS A 83 -7.84 1.55 -9.53
CA LYS A 83 -7.09 0.47 -10.15
C LYS A 83 -6.66 0.91 -11.55
N ILE A 84 -5.36 1.09 -11.74
CA ILE A 84 -4.77 1.49 -13.02
C ILE A 84 -3.93 0.34 -13.55
N LYS A 85 -4.03 0.07 -14.86
CA LYS A 85 -3.20 -0.94 -15.50
C LYS A 85 -2.05 -0.27 -16.23
N CYS A 86 -0.82 -0.62 -15.85
CA CYS A 86 0.38 -0.17 -16.52
C CYS A 86 0.53 -0.85 -17.88
N ASN A 87 0.41 -0.11 -18.98
CA ASN A 87 0.62 -0.67 -20.32
C ASN A 87 2.06 -1.12 -20.55
N SER A 88 3.04 -0.40 -20.00
CA SER A 88 4.46 -0.71 -20.18
C SER A 88 4.93 -1.95 -19.41
N CYS A 89 4.33 -2.22 -18.26
CA CYS A 89 4.75 -3.31 -17.38
C CYS A 89 3.67 -4.39 -17.19
N ASN A 90 2.50 -4.20 -17.82
CA ASN A 90 1.30 -5.04 -17.75
C ASN A 90 0.83 -5.40 -16.33
N LYS A 91 1.33 -4.69 -15.31
CA LYS A 91 0.97 -4.89 -13.91
C LYS A 91 -0.20 -4.00 -13.53
N GLU A 92 -1.04 -4.55 -12.68
CA GLU A 92 -2.13 -3.82 -12.03
C GLU A 92 -1.53 -3.05 -10.86
N VAL A 93 -1.70 -1.73 -10.88
CA VAL A 93 -1.24 -0.84 -9.82
C VAL A 93 -2.45 -0.13 -9.23
N TYR A 94 -2.44 0.02 -7.91
CA TYR A 94 -3.48 0.78 -7.21
C TYR A 94 -2.85 2.10 -6.82
N LEU A 95 -3.44 3.18 -7.31
CA LEU A 95 -2.96 4.55 -7.13
C LEU A 95 -4.11 5.43 -6.66
N GLY A 96 -3.84 6.31 -5.70
CA GLY A 96 -4.77 7.35 -5.29
C GLY A 96 -4.88 8.42 -6.37
N LYS A 97 -6.03 9.11 -6.45
CA LYS A 97 -6.22 10.24 -7.39
C LYS A 97 -5.20 11.36 -7.26
N LEU A 98 -4.64 11.52 -6.05
CA LEU A 98 -3.70 12.58 -5.71
C LEU A 98 -2.24 12.18 -5.97
N GLU A 99 -1.98 10.89 -6.19
CA GLU A 99 -0.63 10.43 -6.50
C GLU A 99 -0.28 10.74 -7.96
N PRO A 100 0.99 11.03 -8.27
CA PRO A 100 1.42 11.13 -9.65
C PRO A 100 1.13 9.81 -10.35
N ARG A 101 0.44 9.85 -11.49
CA ARG A 101 0.18 8.68 -12.35
C ARG A 101 1.49 8.18 -12.94
N VAL A 102 2.31 7.56 -12.12
CA VAL A 102 3.60 7.01 -12.46
C VAL A 102 3.62 5.61 -11.90
N CYS A 103 4.07 4.65 -12.71
CA CYS A 103 4.13 3.29 -12.25
C CYS A 103 5.17 3.17 -11.12
N PRO A 104 4.77 2.72 -9.92
CA PRO A 104 5.67 2.52 -8.78
C PRO A 104 6.64 1.34 -9.00
N ASN A 105 6.53 0.62 -10.14
CA ASN A 105 7.47 -0.43 -10.49
C ASN A 105 8.82 0.19 -10.87
N SER A 106 9.86 -0.08 -10.08
CA SER A 106 11.22 0.45 -10.27
C SER A 106 11.79 0.20 -11.67
N GLU A 107 11.36 -0.88 -12.34
CA GLU A 107 11.81 -1.21 -13.70
C GLU A 107 11.11 -0.41 -14.80
N CYS A 108 9.92 0.12 -14.51
CA CYS A 108 9.11 0.77 -15.52
C CYS A 108 9.22 2.29 -15.42
N LYS A 109 9.01 2.85 -14.21
CA LYS A 109 8.90 4.30 -13.95
C LYS A 109 8.10 5.08 -15.00
N ALA A 110 7.23 4.40 -15.76
CA ALA A 110 6.52 5.00 -16.88
C ALA A 110 5.34 5.80 -16.33
N THR A 111 5.10 6.95 -16.94
CA THR A 111 3.90 7.75 -16.70
C THR A 111 2.67 6.99 -17.25
N LEU A 112 1.64 6.88 -16.40
CA LEU A 112 0.38 6.16 -16.62
C LEU A 112 -0.72 7.06 -17.17
#